data_AF-A0AAT9S0E1-F1
#
_entry.id   AF-A0AAT9S0E1-F1
#
_cell.length_a   1.000
_cell.length_b   1.000
_cell.length_c   1.000
_cell.angle_alpha   90.00
_cell.angle_beta   90.00
_cell.angle_gamma   90.00
#
_symmetry.space_group_name_H-M   'P 1'
#
loop_
_entity.id
_entity.type
_entity.pdbx_description
1 polymer ?
#
loop_
_entity_poly.entity_id
_entity_poly.type
_entity_poly.pdbx_seq_one_letter_code
_entity_poly.pdbx_strand_id
1 'polypeptide(L)'
;MTAPFVSLPDDPTFLTNLPSLPPPDHALSPLTGWTRAHWEAVADRLLDGLVPYASPGLAQYRLPGRASHSGPLSDGLEGFARSFLLAAFRIAGSEGRVGPALIERYAAGLAAGTDPCGGEERWPAITDRAQPMVEAASIAIALHETRPWLWDHLDDAVRGRVTDWLGGFVGADVNDSNWRLFQVITEEFLASVGAPHSRDEIESGLARLEDWYRGGGWYTDGDGRKFDYYNGWALHLYPVLWARIAGPRADPGRVARHRARLREFLAAHQHFFGADGAPLHQGRSLTYRFATTAPLWAGALADATPLPPGRTRRLASGALRHFAERGAPDERGLLTLGWYRPFLPVTQRYSGPASPYWASKAFLGLLLPESHPVWTAPEEPAPVDTADTTLALPGPGWLLHSTAADGLVRLVNHGSDRLPPPPATADDSPHYAKFAYSSGTAPETPTGPDNHLALFAPDGTPSPRGRIHPLGVDGRRAASWHEALGHRVETVSVVHGPWEVRVHRLDVPSGTAVREGGWAVADDAAPPVGEAGPGPRASARRADGLTSVIVGLHGWSGPGAVVRARDANAYGRHSATPVLEGNAAPLLVTLVILSGDPHVSYTGASAAVDIDGTVDVRFPDGTREHV
;
A
#
# COMPACT_ATOMS: atom_id res chain seq x y z
N MET A 1 36.64 -13.51 11.19
CA MET A 1 35.67 -13.72 12.29
C MET A 1 34.67 -12.59 12.22
N THR A 2 33.39 -12.96 12.08
CA THR A 2 32.20 -12.23 12.58
C THR A 2 32.06 -10.74 12.22
N ALA A 3 31.65 -10.50 10.96
CA ALA A 3 30.40 -9.89 10.46
C ALA A 3 29.52 -8.97 11.37
N PRO A 4 28.54 -8.22 10.83
CA PRO A 4 28.63 -6.88 10.23
C PRO A 4 27.57 -5.90 10.81
N PHE A 5 27.63 -4.59 10.50
CA PHE A 5 26.50 -3.66 10.67
C PHE A 5 26.52 -2.62 9.54
N VAL A 6 25.38 -2.46 8.86
CA VAL A 6 25.08 -1.30 8.01
C VAL A 6 24.84 -0.13 8.96
N SER A 7 25.71 0.88 8.91
CA SER A 7 25.67 2.02 9.82
C SER A 7 24.48 2.92 9.49
N LEU A 8 23.61 3.11 10.47
CA LEU A 8 22.83 4.35 10.59
C LEU A 8 23.83 5.52 10.71
N PRO A 9 23.51 6.73 10.19
CA PRO A 9 24.38 7.88 10.34
C PRO A 9 24.56 8.23 11.83
N ASP A 10 25.82 8.38 12.25
CA ASP A 10 26.26 8.72 13.62
C ASP A 10 25.95 10.17 14.05
N ASP A 11 24.96 10.83 13.45
CA ASP A 11 24.55 12.16 13.87
C ASP A 11 23.24 12.09 14.69
N PRO A 12 23.27 12.28 16.03
CA PRO A 12 22.08 12.29 16.87
C PRO A 12 21.12 13.45 16.54
N THR A 13 21.50 14.36 15.65
CA THR A 13 20.72 15.56 15.36
C THR A 13 19.57 15.36 14.36
N PHE A 14 19.38 14.20 13.72
CA PHE A 14 18.15 13.93 12.94
C PHE A 14 16.94 13.49 13.78
N LEU A 15 17.14 13.14 15.06
CA LEU A 15 16.04 12.96 16.02
C LEU A 15 15.41 14.31 16.47
N THR A 16 15.95 15.46 16.03
CA THR A 16 15.52 16.79 16.50
C THR A 16 14.22 17.32 15.86
N ASN A 17 13.63 16.63 14.88
CA ASN A 17 12.41 17.10 14.20
C ASN A 17 11.10 16.44 14.68
N LEU A 18 11.15 15.55 15.69
CA LEU A 18 9.96 15.04 16.38
C LEU A 18 10.04 15.39 17.87
N PRO A 19 9.67 16.62 18.29
CA PRO A 19 9.44 16.86 19.71
C PRO A 19 8.40 15.84 20.23
N SER A 20 8.74 15.14 21.31
CA SER A 20 7.91 14.24 22.15
C SER A 20 7.74 12.74 21.82
N LEU A 21 8.58 12.10 21.00
CA LEU A 21 8.60 10.63 21.03
C LEU A 21 9.22 10.10 22.34
N PRO A 22 8.67 9.04 22.95
CA PRO A 22 9.31 8.37 24.08
C PRO A 22 10.66 7.75 23.67
N PRO A 23 11.59 7.50 24.61
CA PRO A 23 12.83 6.81 24.30
C PRO A 23 12.56 5.38 23.78
N PRO A 24 13.39 4.86 22.86
CA PRO A 24 13.24 3.50 22.37
C PRO A 24 13.47 2.48 23.49
N ASP A 25 12.66 1.43 23.52
CA ASP A 25 12.79 0.29 24.44
C ASP A 25 13.28 -0.93 23.66
N HIS A 26 14.60 -1.13 23.64
CA HIS A 26 15.23 -2.27 22.97
C HIS A 26 15.21 -3.56 23.80
N ALA A 27 14.77 -3.51 25.07
CA ALA A 27 14.57 -4.73 25.85
C ALA A 27 13.26 -5.42 25.44
N LEU A 28 12.19 -4.64 25.28
CA LEU A 28 10.90 -5.13 24.81
C LEU A 28 10.84 -5.22 23.28
N SER A 29 11.38 -4.22 22.58
CA SER A 29 11.38 -4.13 21.12
C SER A 29 12.81 -4.08 20.56
N PRO A 30 13.55 -5.22 20.60
CA PRO A 30 14.95 -5.28 20.17
C PRO A 30 15.23 -4.82 18.74
N LEU A 31 14.25 -4.87 17.82
CA LEU A 31 14.47 -4.56 16.41
C LEU A 31 14.09 -3.11 16.09
N THR A 32 12.93 -2.66 16.56
CA THR A 32 12.44 -1.32 16.24
C THR A 32 12.68 -0.31 17.36
N GLY A 33 12.77 -0.75 18.62
CA GLY A 33 12.73 0.11 19.81
C GLY A 33 11.33 0.68 20.10
N TRP A 34 10.34 0.41 19.25
CA TRP A 34 9.04 1.07 19.29
C TRP A 34 8.02 0.24 20.08
N THR A 35 7.22 0.94 20.88
CA THR A 35 6.25 0.37 21.83
C THR A 35 4.89 1.03 21.64
N ARG A 36 3.87 0.60 22.39
CA ARG A 36 2.54 1.24 22.39
C ARG A 36 2.62 2.75 22.64
N ALA A 37 3.51 3.21 23.52
CA ALA A 37 3.70 4.64 23.81
C ALA A 37 4.16 5.44 22.58
N HIS A 38 4.93 4.84 21.67
CA HIS A 38 5.30 5.49 20.41
C HIS A 38 4.09 5.65 19.49
N TRP A 39 3.22 4.63 19.42
CA TRP A 39 1.96 4.71 18.67
C TRP A 39 1.03 5.79 19.23
N GLU A 40 0.91 5.90 20.55
CA GLU A 40 0.13 6.96 21.20
C GLU A 40 0.71 8.35 20.90
N ALA A 41 2.03 8.53 21.02
CA ALA A 41 2.69 9.80 20.74
C ALA A 41 2.51 10.26 19.27
N VAL A 42 2.62 9.33 18.31
CA VAL A 42 2.36 9.65 16.89
C VAL A 42 0.88 9.95 16.66
N ALA A 43 -0.05 9.22 17.29
CA ALA A 43 -1.48 9.51 17.20
C ALA A 43 -1.79 10.92 17.71
N ASP A 44 -1.27 11.29 18.88
CA ASP A 44 -1.48 12.59 19.51
C ASP A 44 -0.88 13.70 18.62
N ARG A 45 0.34 13.51 18.08
CA ARG A 45 0.95 14.46 17.13
C ARG A 45 0.10 14.70 15.88
N LEU A 46 -0.46 13.65 15.29
CA LEU A 46 -1.32 13.75 14.11
C LEU A 46 -2.63 14.48 14.43
N LEU A 47 -3.23 14.23 15.60
CA LEU A 47 -4.45 14.89 16.04
C LEU A 47 -4.24 16.37 16.38
N ASP A 48 -3.11 16.71 16.99
CA ASP A 48 -2.77 18.08 17.36
C ASP A 48 -2.36 18.91 16.14
N GLY A 49 -1.64 18.32 15.18
CA GLY A 49 -1.26 18.98 13.93
C GLY A 49 -2.44 19.47 13.09
N LEU A 50 -3.63 18.87 13.27
CA LEU A 50 -4.86 19.26 12.58
C LEU A 50 -5.54 20.49 13.18
N VAL A 51 -5.38 20.74 14.48
CA VAL A 51 -6.13 21.78 15.23
C VAL A 51 -6.05 23.17 14.58
N PRO A 52 -4.88 23.65 14.12
CA PRO A 52 -4.78 24.97 13.49
C PRO A 52 -5.60 25.12 12.20
N TYR A 53 -6.09 24.01 11.63
CA TYR A 53 -6.83 23.96 10.37
C TYR A 53 -8.31 23.65 10.57
N ALA A 54 -8.78 23.58 11.81
CA ALA A 54 -10.18 23.35 12.12
C ALA A 54 -11.06 24.56 11.74
N SER A 55 -12.29 24.30 11.29
CA SER A 55 -13.32 25.32 11.17
C SER A 55 -13.80 25.78 12.56
N PRO A 56 -14.48 26.94 12.70
CA PRO A 56 -14.85 27.50 14.01
C PRO A 56 -15.63 26.55 14.92
N GLY A 57 -16.58 25.79 14.39
CA GLY A 57 -17.34 24.78 15.12
C GLY A 57 -16.72 23.38 15.09
N LEU A 58 -15.47 23.25 14.62
CA LEU A 58 -14.69 22.01 14.57
C LEU A 58 -15.30 20.93 13.67
N ALA A 59 -16.24 21.31 12.80
CA ALA A 59 -16.92 20.40 11.87
C ALA A 59 -16.05 19.98 10.68
N GLN A 60 -15.05 20.78 10.31
CA GLN A 60 -14.17 20.51 9.17
C GLN A 60 -12.71 20.74 9.54
N TYR A 61 -11.80 20.02 8.90
CA TYR A 61 -10.36 20.33 8.93
C TYR A 61 -9.87 20.63 7.52
N ARG A 62 -9.64 21.92 7.24
CA ARG A 62 -9.34 22.46 5.90
C ARG A 62 -7.83 22.52 5.69
N LEU A 63 -7.24 21.36 5.42
CA LEU A 63 -5.79 21.23 5.28
C LEU A 63 -5.25 21.89 4.01
N PRO A 64 -4.01 22.42 4.04
CA PRO A 64 -3.41 23.07 2.88
C PRO A 64 -3.06 22.05 1.79
N GLY A 65 -3.33 22.39 0.52
CA GLY A 65 -2.92 21.59 -0.62
C GLY A 65 -3.90 21.64 -1.80
N ARG A 66 -3.64 20.80 -2.82
CA ARG A 66 -4.53 20.62 -3.96
C ARG A 66 -5.82 19.92 -3.52
N ALA A 67 -6.97 20.55 -3.76
CA ALA A 67 -8.28 19.93 -3.52
C ALA A 67 -8.49 18.65 -4.35
N SER A 68 -9.34 17.76 -3.85
CA SER A 68 -9.85 16.63 -4.63
C SER A 68 -10.84 17.11 -5.70
N HIS A 69 -11.22 16.21 -6.61
CA HIS A 69 -12.32 16.50 -7.55
C HIS A 69 -13.68 16.73 -6.85
N SER A 70 -13.83 16.32 -5.58
CA SER A 70 -15.06 16.50 -4.78
C SER A 70 -15.12 17.89 -4.13
N GLY A 71 -14.02 18.66 -4.21
CA GLY A 71 -13.95 20.05 -3.82
C GLY A 71 -13.68 20.29 -2.33
N PRO A 72 -13.35 21.54 -1.95
CA PRO A 72 -12.84 21.87 -0.62
C PRO A 72 -13.81 21.56 0.53
N LEU A 73 -15.12 21.64 0.29
CA LEU A 73 -16.12 21.33 1.31
C LEU A 73 -16.09 19.84 1.69
N SER A 74 -16.02 18.97 0.68
CA SER A 74 -15.89 17.52 0.90
C SER A 74 -14.54 17.19 1.54
N ASP A 75 -13.46 17.87 1.13
CA ASP A 75 -12.13 17.69 1.71
C ASP A 75 -12.07 18.13 3.19
N GLY A 76 -12.87 19.13 3.59
CA GLY A 76 -13.02 19.56 4.98
C GLY A 76 -13.70 18.50 5.85
N LEU A 77 -14.80 17.91 5.37
CA LEU A 77 -15.45 16.74 6.00
C LEU A 77 -14.49 15.55 6.06
N GLU A 78 -13.73 15.32 4.99
CA GLU A 78 -12.72 14.26 4.93
C GLU A 78 -11.70 14.38 6.06
N GLY A 79 -11.21 15.60 6.32
CA GLY A 79 -10.33 15.90 7.45
C GLY A 79 -10.97 15.60 8.81
N PHE A 80 -12.26 15.88 8.97
CA PHE A 80 -13.00 15.54 10.20
C PHE A 80 -13.13 14.03 10.36
N ALA A 81 -13.69 13.34 9.38
CA ALA A 81 -14.03 11.94 9.48
C ALA A 81 -12.80 11.04 9.70
N ARG A 82 -11.69 11.31 8.98
CA ARG A 82 -10.49 10.47 9.05
C ARG A 82 -9.65 10.74 10.30
N SER A 83 -9.69 11.97 10.83
CA SER A 83 -9.09 12.26 12.13
C SER A 83 -9.95 11.76 13.29
N PHE A 84 -11.28 11.81 13.16
CA PHE A 84 -12.17 11.25 14.16
C PHE A 84 -11.96 9.74 14.31
N LEU A 85 -11.68 9.03 13.21
CA LEU A 85 -11.29 7.63 13.26
C LEU A 85 -10.03 7.39 14.13
N LEU A 86 -9.00 8.23 13.99
CA LEU A 86 -7.80 8.17 14.84
C LEU A 86 -8.10 8.49 16.30
N ALA A 87 -8.84 9.57 16.53
CA ALA A 87 -9.25 9.98 17.87
C ALA A 87 -10.06 8.88 18.57
N ALA A 88 -10.93 8.20 17.83
CA ALA A 88 -11.72 7.10 18.37
C ALA A 88 -10.87 5.95 18.87
N PHE A 89 -9.87 5.51 18.09
CA PHE A 89 -8.94 4.48 18.54
C PHE A 89 -8.11 4.92 19.76
N ARG A 90 -7.74 6.21 19.82
CA ARG A 90 -7.00 6.79 20.94
C ARG A 90 -7.83 6.91 22.23
N ILE A 91 -9.09 7.36 22.11
CA ILE A 91 -10.06 7.47 23.22
C ILE A 91 -10.40 6.08 23.74
N ALA A 92 -10.86 5.19 22.87
CA ALA A 92 -11.28 3.84 23.26
C ALA A 92 -10.12 3.02 23.81
N GLY A 93 -8.95 3.09 23.17
CA GLY A 93 -7.75 2.38 23.60
C GLY A 93 -7.19 2.81 24.95
N SER A 94 -7.53 4.01 25.41
CA SER A 94 -7.20 4.52 26.75
C SER A 94 -8.37 4.48 27.72
N GLU A 95 -9.48 3.84 27.33
CA GLU A 95 -10.73 3.78 28.09
C GLU A 95 -11.22 5.17 28.55
N GLY A 96 -11.08 6.17 27.66
CA GLY A 96 -11.46 7.55 27.91
C GLY A 96 -10.46 8.37 28.73
N ARG A 97 -9.31 7.81 29.11
CA ARG A 97 -8.22 8.52 29.82
C ARG A 97 -7.40 9.44 28.89
N VAL A 98 -8.10 10.25 28.09
CA VAL A 98 -7.54 11.33 27.28
C VAL A 98 -7.91 12.68 27.89
N GLY A 99 -7.28 13.76 27.42
CA GLY A 99 -7.74 15.11 27.75
C GLY A 99 -9.18 15.33 27.27
N PRO A 100 -10.06 15.97 28.08
CA PRO A 100 -11.48 16.16 27.73
C PRO A 100 -11.67 16.91 26.41
N ALA A 101 -10.75 17.83 26.10
CA ALA A 101 -10.73 18.59 24.85
C ALA A 101 -10.72 17.72 23.59
N LEU A 102 -10.18 16.49 23.64
CA LEU A 102 -10.21 15.59 22.48
C LEU A 102 -11.63 15.08 22.19
N ILE A 103 -12.38 14.69 23.24
CA ILE A 103 -13.76 14.21 23.11
C ILE A 103 -14.68 15.38 22.72
N GLU A 104 -14.56 16.50 23.43
CA GLU A 104 -15.36 17.72 23.20
C GLU A 104 -15.20 18.25 21.76
N ARG A 105 -13.98 18.21 21.21
CA ARG A 105 -13.68 18.63 19.83
C ARG A 105 -14.53 17.88 18.81
N TYR A 106 -14.65 16.56 18.93
CA TYR A 106 -15.42 15.75 17.97
C TYR A 106 -16.92 15.80 18.25
N ALA A 107 -17.34 15.92 19.51
CA ALA A 107 -18.75 16.16 19.85
C ALA A 107 -19.25 17.49 19.27
N ALA A 108 -18.47 18.57 19.41
CA ALA A 108 -18.79 19.88 18.83
C ALA A 108 -18.84 19.83 17.30
N GLY A 109 -17.86 19.17 16.66
CA GLY A 109 -17.83 19.04 15.21
C GLY A 109 -19.00 18.23 14.64
N LEU A 110 -19.48 17.18 15.33
CA LEU A 110 -20.71 16.46 14.97
C LEU A 110 -21.94 17.37 15.06
N ALA A 111 -22.06 18.14 16.14
CA ALA A 111 -23.19 19.04 16.36
C ALA A 111 -23.25 20.13 15.28
N ALA A 112 -22.12 20.76 14.96
CA ALA A 112 -22.00 21.83 13.97
C ALA A 112 -22.10 21.31 12.53
N GLY A 113 -21.42 20.19 12.21
CA GLY A 113 -21.39 19.62 10.86
C GLY A 113 -22.75 19.12 10.38
N THR A 114 -23.58 18.61 11.30
CA THR A 114 -24.93 18.12 10.99
C THR A 114 -26.03 19.16 11.15
N ASP A 115 -25.72 20.37 11.63
CA ASP A 115 -26.69 21.46 11.79
C ASP A 115 -27.16 22.00 10.42
N PRO A 116 -28.47 21.97 10.10
CA PRO A 116 -29.02 22.62 8.90
C PRO A 116 -28.70 24.12 8.81
N CYS A 117 -28.48 24.78 9.95
CA CYS A 117 -28.11 26.19 10.06
C CYS A 117 -26.59 26.42 10.15
N GLY A 118 -25.75 25.38 10.04
CA GLY A 118 -24.30 25.41 10.25
C GLY A 118 -23.47 26.18 9.19
N GLY A 119 -24.11 26.92 8.30
CA GLY A 119 -23.44 27.80 7.33
C GLY A 119 -22.39 27.09 6.47
N GLU A 120 -21.20 27.68 6.38
CA GLU A 120 -20.10 27.20 5.51
C GLU A 120 -19.40 25.94 6.04
N GLU A 121 -19.58 25.57 7.31
CA GLU A 121 -18.95 24.38 7.90
C GLU A 121 -19.87 23.15 7.94
N ARG A 122 -21.14 23.30 7.53
CA ARG A 122 -22.10 22.21 7.37
C ARG A 122 -21.55 21.14 6.41
N TRP A 123 -21.80 19.88 6.76
CA TRP A 123 -21.39 18.76 5.93
C TRP A 123 -22.24 18.64 4.66
N PRO A 124 -21.61 18.28 3.53
CA PRO A 124 -22.35 17.90 2.33
C PRO A 124 -23.27 16.71 2.63
N ALA A 125 -24.44 16.69 1.98
CA ALA A 125 -25.36 15.56 2.11
C ALA A 125 -24.76 14.29 1.48
N ILE A 126 -25.16 13.13 2.01
CA ILE A 126 -24.89 11.85 1.37
C ILE A 126 -25.91 11.69 0.23
N THR A 127 -25.41 11.49 -0.99
CA THR A 127 -26.21 11.27 -2.22
C THR A 127 -25.51 10.22 -3.09
N ASP A 128 -26.21 9.71 -4.11
CA ASP A 128 -25.71 8.70 -5.04
C ASP A 128 -24.25 8.93 -5.47
N ARG A 129 -23.41 7.93 -5.17
CA ARG A 129 -21.98 7.86 -5.51
C ARG A 129 -21.18 9.10 -5.11
N ALA A 130 -21.63 9.88 -4.14
CA ALA A 130 -20.95 11.07 -3.66
C ALA A 130 -19.88 10.72 -2.63
N GLN A 131 -18.81 11.53 -2.61
CA GLN A 131 -17.69 11.33 -1.68
C GLN A 131 -18.12 11.14 -0.22
N PRO A 132 -19.06 11.92 0.37
CA PRO A 132 -19.45 11.81 1.78
C PRO A 132 -19.86 10.41 2.27
N MET A 133 -20.28 9.53 1.35
CA MET A 133 -20.48 8.10 1.62
C MET A 133 -19.23 7.44 2.23
N VAL A 134 -18.06 7.77 1.69
CA VAL A 134 -16.78 7.23 2.11
C VAL A 134 -16.43 7.68 3.54
N GLU A 135 -16.68 8.94 3.86
CA GLU A 135 -16.41 9.54 5.17
C GLU A 135 -17.39 9.04 6.24
N ALA A 136 -18.65 8.80 5.89
CA ALA A 136 -19.67 8.32 6.80
C ALA A 136 -19.27 7.01 7.50
N ALA A 137 -18.62 6.09 6.79
CA ALA A 137 -18.12 4.85 7.40
C ALA A 137 -17.08 5.10 8.50
N SER A 138 -16.20 6.09 8.33
CA SER A 138 -15.21 6.46 9.37
C SER A 138 -15.90 7.05 10.60
N ILE A 139 -16.91 7.90 10.38
CA ILE A 139 -17.72 8.49 11.46
C ILE A 139 -18.50 7.39 12.19
N ALA A 140 -19.13 6.46 11.48
CA ALA A 140 -19.86 5.34 12.07
C ALA A 140 -18.97 4.45 12.95
N ILE A 141 -17.77 4.10 12.47
CA ILE A 141 -16.78 3.36 13.27
C ILE A 141 -16.37 4.17 14.51
N ALA A 142 -16.06 5.45 14.33
CA ALA A 142 -15.62 6.31 15.42
C ALA A 142 -16.71 6.46 16.50
N LEU A 143 -17.97 6.65 16.12
CA LEU A 143 -19.12 6.70 17.02
C LEU A 143 -19.32 5.38 17.76
N HIS A 144 -19.14 4.24 17.10
CA HIS A 144 -19.23 2.93 17.74
C HIS A 144 -18.14 2.74 18.80
N GLU A 145 -16.87 2.93 18.42
CA GLU A 145 -15.74 2.67 19.34
C GLU A 145 -15.70 3.70 20.49
N THR A 146 -16.22 4.91 20.30
CA THR A 146 -16.29 5.95 21.36
C THR A 146 -17.63 5.99 22.10
N ARG A 147 -18.54 5.04 21.85
CA ARG A 147 -19.93 5.12 22.30
C ARG A 147 -20.11 5.51 23.77
N PRO A 148 -19.38 4.90 24.74
CA PRO A 148 -19.54 5.21 26.16
C PRO A 148 -19.06 6.60 26.58
N TRP A 149 -18.23 7.27 25.78
CA TRP A 149 -17.64 8.58 26.13
C TRP A 149 -18.19 9.73 25.28
N LEU A 150 -18.75 9.43 24.11
CA LEU A 150 -19.19 10.43 23.15
C LEU A 150 -20.66 10.23 22.75
N TRP A 151 -21.00 9.18 22.00
CA TRP A 151 -22.35 9.02 21.43
C TRP A 151 -23.46 9.04 22.48
N ASP A 152 -23.29 8.30 23.58
CA ASP A 152 -24.30 8.21 24.64
C ASP A 152 -24.46 9.54 25.41
N HIS A 153 -23.47 10.43 25.31
CA HIS A 153 -23.44 11.76 25.95
C HIS A 153 -23.84 12.92 25.03
N LEU A 154 -24.07 12.67 23.73
CA LEU A 154 -24.61 13.70 22.83
C LEU A 154 -26.06 14.03 23.17
N ASP A 155 -26.48 15.26 22.91
CA ASP A 155 -27.90 15.64 23.01
C ASP A 155 -28.76 14.84 22.01
N ASP A 156 -30.01 14.52 22.39
CA ASP A 156 -30.95 13.80 21.51
C ASP A 156 -31.11 14.46 20.15
N ALA A 157 -31.14 15.79 20.12
CA ALA A 157 -31.24 16.56 18.87
C ALA A 157 -29.99 16.39 17.99
N VAL A 158 -28.80 16.27 18.57
CA VAL A 158 -27.57 16.03 17.81
C VAL A 158 -27.54 14.59 17.32
N ARG A 159 -27.89 13.61 18.16
CA ARG A 159 -28.01 12.21 17.76
C ARG A 159 -28.95 12.02 16.58
N GLY A 160 -30.12 12.65 16.63
CA GLY A 160 -31.10 12.63 15.53
C GLY A 160 -30.51 13.16 14.22
N ARG A 161 -29.86 14.33 14.24
CA ARG A 161 -29.24 14.90 13.03
C ARG A 161 -28.09 14.05 12.49
N VAL A 162 -27.29 13.44 13.36
CA VAL A 162 -26.23 12.51 12.96
C VAL A 162 -26.83 11.27 12.30
N THR A 163 -27.87 10.67 12.88
CA THR A 163 -28.55 9.52 12.27
C THR A 163 -29.24 9.87 10.96
N ASP A 164 -29.81 11.07 10.85
CA ASP A 164 -30.43 11.54 9.61
C ASP A 164 -29.37 11.74 8.51
N TRP A 165 -28.21 12.32 8.84
CA TRP A 165 -27.12 12.50 7.89
C TRP A 165 -26.54 11.17 7.42
N LEU A 166 -26.27 10.23 8.33
CA LEU A 166 -25.83 8.87 8.01
C LEU A 166 -26.89 8.09 7.23
N GLY A 167 -28.17 8.34 7.53
CA GLY A 167 -29.33 7.72 6.87
C GLY A 167 -29.43 8.03 5.37
N GLY A 168 -28.73 9.06 4.86
CA GLY A 168 -28.61 9.31 3.43
C GLY A 168 -27.93 8.19 2.63
N PHE A 169 -27.35 7.18 3.29
CA PHE A 169 -26.89 5.95 2.64
C PHE A 169 -28.02 4.99 2.27
N VAL A 170 -29.12 4.98 3.04
CA VAL A 170 -30.18 3.98 2.91
C VAL A 170 -30.90 4.19 1.58
N GLY A 171 -30.83 3.20 0.69
CA GLY A 171 -31.38 3.26 -0.66
C GLY A 171 -30.57 4.09 -1.67
N ALA A 172 -29.38 4.57 -1.31
CA ALA A 172 -28.53 5.35 -2.22
C ALA A 172 -27.65 4.48 -3.12
N ASP A 173 -27.37 4.95 -4.33
CA ASP A 173 -26.54 4.23 -5.28
C ASP A 173 -25.06 4.28 -4.87
N VAL A 174 -24.44 3.12 -4.70
CA VAL A 174 -23.02 2.99 -4.35
C VAL A 174 -22.20 2.40 -5.50
N ASN A 175 -20.93 2.78 -5.58
CA ASN A 175 -19.99 2.19 -6.55
C ASN A 175 -19.78 0.70 -6.22
N ASP A 176 -19.83 -0.17 -7.23
CA ASP A 176 -19.63 -1.62 -7.05
C ASP A 176 -18.13 -1.96 -6.86
N SER A 177 -17.67 -1.67 -5.65
CA SER A 177 -16.31 -1.79 -5.14
C SER A 177 -16.37 -1.78 -3.61
N ASN A 178 -15.23 -1.64 -2.93
CA ASN A 178 -15.11 -1.41 -1.49
C ASN A 178 -16.10 -0.39 -0.90
N TRP A 179 -16.69 0.51 -1.71
CA TRP A 179 -17.79 1.37 -1.30
C TRP A 179 -19.01 0.63 -0.75
N ARG A 180 -19.29 -0.60 -1.22
CA ARG A 180 -20.30 -1.48 -0.62
C ARG A 180 -20.03 -1.73 0.87
N LEU A 181 -18.77 -1.80 1.28
CA LEU A 181 -18.40 -2.01 2.67
C LEU A 181 -18.57 -0.73 3.51
N PHE A 182 -18.48 0.46 2.90
CA PHE A 182 -18.81 1.71 3.60
C PHE A 182 -20.31 1.79 3.92
N GLN A 183 -21.16 1.36 2.97
CA GLN A 183 -22.60 1.23 3.19
C GLN A 183 -22.89 0.25 4.33
N VAL A 184 -22.34 -0.97 4.25
CA VAL A 184 -22.47 -2.00 5.29
C VAL A 184 -22.13 -1.44 6.67
N ILE A 185 -20.97 -0.80 6.84
CA ILE A 185 -20.54 -0.26 8.13
C ILE A 185 -21.47 0.83 8.66
N THR A 186 -21.91 1.73 7.76
CA THR A 186 -22.75 2.86 8.16
C THR A 186 -24.13 2.40 8.58
N GLU A 187 -24.76 1.53 7.79
CA GLU A 187 -26.07 0.97 8.11
C GLU A 187 -26.03 0.02 9.31
N GLU A 188 -24.93 -0.72 9.50
CA GLU A 188 -24.74 -1.57 10.68
C GLU A 188 -24.65 -0.73 11.97
N PHE A 189 -24.04 0.45 11.92
CA PHE A 189 -24.06 1.40 13.05
C PHE A 189 -25.48 1.93 13.30
N LEU A 190 -26.20 2.37 12.26
CA LEU A 190 -27.58 2.82 12.37
C LEU A 190 -28.47 1.75 13.02
N ALA A 191 -28.33 0.49 12.60
CA ALA A 191 -29.00 -0.65 13.21
C ALA A 191 -28.64 -0.81 14.71
N SER A 192 -27.37 -0.62 15.08
CA SER A 192 -26.88 -0.74 16.46
C SER A 192 -27.40 0.33 17.43
N VAL A 193 -27.93 1.43 16.91
CA VAL A 193 -28.52 2.54 17.68
C VAL A 193 -30.05 2.64 17.49
N GLY A 194 -30.66 1.70 16.76
CA GLY A 194 -32.10 1.67 16.51
C GLY A 194 -32.60 2.70 15.50
N ALA A 195 -31.72 3.28 14.69
CA ALA A 195 -32.08 4.21 13.62
C ALA A 195 -32.52 3.47 12.34
N PRO A 196 -33.22 4.16 11.41
CA PRO A 196 -33.60 3.57 10.13
C PRO A 196 -32.39 3.01 9.36
N HIS A 197 -32.53 1.78 8.87
CA HIS A 197 -31.50 1.06 8.11
C HIS A 197 -32.16 -0.01 7.25
N SER A 198 -31.44 -0.51 6.24
CA SER A 198 -31.86 -1.62 5.40
C SER A 198 -31.00 -2.85 5.69
N ARG A 199 -31.62 -3.86 6.31
CA ARG A 199 -30.96 -5.15 6.53
C ARG A 199 -30.58 -5.82 5.20
N ASP A 200 -31.41 -5.66 4.17
CA ASP A 200 -31.15 -6.25 2.86
C ASP A 200 -29.93 -5.61 2.17
N GLU A 201 -29.70 -4.31 2.36
CA GLU A 201 -28.50 -3.63 1.84
C GLU A 201 -27.23 -4.10 2.56
N ILE A 202 -27.27 -4.22 3.90
CA ILE A 202 -26.17 -4.80 4.70
C ILE A 202 -25.85 -6.22 4.21
N GLU A 203 -26.86 -7.09 4.08
CA GLU A 203 -26.66 -8.47 3.66
C GLU A 203 -26.17 -8.57 2.21
N SER A 204 -26.69 -7.75 1.31
CA SER A 204 -26.26 -7.74 -0.10
C SER A 204 -24.83 -7.22 -0.27
N GLY A 205 -24.41 -6.22 0.51
CA GLY A 205 -23.04 -5.71 0.50
C GLY A 205 -22.03 -6.76 1.00
N LEU A 206 -22.39 -7.49 2.06
CA LEU A 206 -21.58 -8.60 2.57
C LEU A 206 -21.55 -9.80 1.61
N ALA A 207 -22.68 -10.11 0.95
CA ALA A 207 -22.72 -11.13 -0.09
C ALA A 207 -21.85 -10.74 -1.30
N ARG A 208 -21.86 -9.46 -1.69
CA ARG A 208 -21.04 -8.96 -2.81
C ARG A 208 -19.54 -9.11 -2.56
N LEU A 209 -19.09 -9.02 -1.31
CA LEU A 209 -17.69 -9.31 -0.95
C LEU A 209 -17.30 -10.77 -1.27
N GLU A 210 -18.23 -11.72 -1.16
CA GLU A 210 -17.97 -13.13 -1.47
C GLU A 210 -17.68 -13.33 -2.96
N ASP A 211 -18.37 -12.60 -3.85
CA ASP A 211 -18.15 -12.64 -5.30
C ASP A 211 -16.75 -12.18 -5.70
N TRP A 212 -16.11 -11.37 -4.85
CA TRP A 212 -14.79 -10.81 -5.07
C TRP A 212 -13.65 -11.70 -4.59
N TYR A 213 -13.94 -12.75 -3.83
CA TYR A 213 -12.90 -13.64 -3.32
C TYR A 213 -12.22 -14.42 -4.46
N ARG A 214 -10.88 -14.52 -4.41
CA ARG A 214 -10.03 -15.14 -5.44
C ARG A 214 -9.09 -16.21 -4.85
N GLY A 215 -9.39 -16.69 -3.65
CA GLY A 215 -8.61 -17.72 -2.96
C GLY A 215 -7.39 -17.17 -2.20
N GLY A 216 -6.88 -17.95 -1.25
CA GLY A 216 -5.65 -17.63 -0.50
C GLY A 216 -5.71 -16.31 0.26
N GLY A 217 -6.88 -15.96 0.78
CA GLY A 217 -7.12 -14.67 1.44
C GLY A 217 -7.25 -13.44 0.52
N TRP A 218 -7.20 -13.57 -0.81
CA TRP A 218 -7.24 -12.43 -1.72
C TRP A 218 -8.64 -12.14 -2.27
N TYR A 219 -8.93 -10.85 -2.46
CA TYR A 219 -10.12 -10.31 -3.10
C TYR A 219 -9.73 -9.35 -4.23
N THR A 220 -10.53 -9.30 -5.28
CA THR A 220 -10.49 -8.18 -6.25
C THR A 220 -11.45 -7.08 -5.81
N ASP A 221 -11.08 -5.81 -5.98
CA ASP A 221 -11.95 -4.69 -5.65
C ASP A 221 -12.95 -4.38 -6.78
N GLY A 222 -14.07 -5.11 -6.81
CA GLY A 222 -14.98 -5.11 -7.96
C GLY A 222 -14.43 -5.92 -9.13
N ASP A 223 -15.03 -5.73 -10.30
CA ASP A 223 -14.64 -6.45 -11.52
C ASP A 223 -13.21 -6.13 -11.97
N GLY A 224 -12.58 -7.08 -12.67
CA GLY A 224 -11.19 -7.01 -13.13
C GLY A 224 -10.22 -7.71 -12.19
N ARG A 225 -8.94 -7.30 -12.23
CA ARG A 225 -7.86 -7.81 -11.37
C ARG A 225 -7.17 -6.66 -10.66
N LYS A 226 -7.78 -6.24 -9.55
CA LYS A 226 -7.38 -5.07 -8.75
C LYS A 226 -6.83 -5.54 -7.41
N PHE A 227 -5.59 -6.01 -7.41
CA PHE A 227 -4.87 -6.41 -6.20
C PHE A 227 -3.90 -5.29 -5.79
N ASP A 228 -4.06 -4.84 -4.56
CA ASP A 228 -3.27 -3.81 -3.87
C ASP A 228 -3.65 -3.82 -2.37
N TYR A 229 -3.16 -2.85 -1.60
CA TYR A 229 -3.40 -2.74 -0.16
C TYR A 229 -4.86 -2.54 0.28
N TYR A 230 -5.80 -2.27 -0.64
CA TYR A 230 -7.24 -2.34 -0.31
C TYR A 230 -7.67 -3.74 0.13
N ASN A 231 -6.95 -4.79 -0.27
CA ASN A 231 -7.16 -6.12 0.33
C ASN A 231 -7.06 -6.04 1.86
N GLY A 232 -5.98 -5.46 2.37
CA GLY A 232 -5.74 -5.34 3.81
C GLY A 232 -6.62 -4.30 4.50
N TRP A 233 -6.49 -3.03 4.10
CA TRP A 233 -7.10 -1.90 4.84
C TRP A 233 -8.57 -1.63 4.50
N ALA A 234 -9.19 -2.44 3.64
CA ALA A 234 -10.61 -2.35 3.33
C ALA A 234 -11.28 -3.73 3.31
N LEU A 235 -10.92 -4.59 2.36
CA LEU A 235 -11.64 -5.85 2.10
C LEU A 235 -11.52 -6.87 3.24
N HIS A 236 -10.44 -6.79 4.05
CA HIS A 236 -10.33 -7.53 5.31
C HIS A 236 -10.66 -6.70 6.55
N LEU A 237 -10.31 -5.40 6.55
CA LEU A 237 -10.54 -4.53 7.71
C LEU A 237 -12.03 -4.34 8.01
N TYR A 238 -12.85 -4.02 7.00
CA TYR A 238 -14.26 -3.72 7.22
C TYR A 238 -15.08 -4.92 7.68
N PRO A 239 -14.86 -6.16 7.21
CA PRO A 239 -15.52 -7.33 7.81
C PRO A 239 -15.23 -7.50 9.31
N VAL A 240 -14.01 -7.19 9.76
CA VAL A 240 -13.66 -7.22 11.19
C VAL A 240 -14.41 -6.13 11.96
N LEU A 241 -14.42 -4.90 11.44
CA LEU A 241 -15.12 -3.78 12.07
C LEU A 241 -16.64 -3.96 12.05
N TRP A 242 -17.20 -4.47 10.96
CA TRP A 242 -18.61 -4.84 10.85
C TRP A 242 -18.99 -5.84 11.94
N ALA A 243 -18.23 -6.92 12.11
CA ALA A 243 -18.50 -7.92 13.13
C ALA A 243 -18.49 -7.33 14.56
N ARG A 244 -17.62 -6.33 14.82
CA ARG A 244 -17.60 -5.61 16.10
C ARG A 244 -18.87 -4.77 16.31
N ILE A 245 -19.30 -4.01 15.31
CA ILE A 245 -20.51 -3.16 15.36
C ILE A 245 -21.77 -4.02 15.45
N ALA A 246 -21.83 -5.10 14.68
CA ALA A 246 -22.93 -6.05 14.65
C ALA A 246 -23.07 -6.79 15.99
N GLY A 247 -21.94 -7.15 16.62
CA GLY A 247 -21.92 -7.87 17.89
C GLY A 247 -22.76 -9.16 17.80
N PRO A 248 -23.72 -9.40 18.72
CA PRO A 248 -24.60 -10.57 18.67
C PRO A 248 -25.48 -10.69 17.42
N ARG A 249 -25.62 -9.63 16.62
CA ARG A 249 -26.41 -9.64 15.37
C ARG A 249 -25.65 -10.23 14.19
N ALA A 250 -24.33 -10.38 14.30
CA ALA A 250 -23.49 -10.96 13.24
C ALA A 250 -23.74 -12.46 13.09
N ASP A 251 -23.81 -12.95 11.86
CA ASP A 251 -23.79 -14.39 11.58
C ASP A 251 -22.44 -15.00 11.99
N PRO A 252 -22.39 -15.92 12.97
CA PRO A 252 -21.12 -16.51 13.43
C PRO A 252 -20.38 -17.27 12.33
N GLY A 253 -21.10 -17.90 11.40
CA GLY A 253 -20.51 -18.64 10.28
C GLY A 253 -19.75 -17.73 9.32
N ARG A 254 -20.34 -16.58 8.97
CA ARG A 254 -19.71 -15.53 8.17
C ARG A 254 -18.49 -14.93 8.87
N VAL A 255 -18.60 -14.61 10.17
CA VAL A 255 -17.47 -14.08 10.95
C VAL A 255 -16.30 -15.07 10.95
N ALA A 256 -16.57 -16.36 11.19
CA ALA A 256 -15.54 -17.40 11.16
C ALA A 256 -14.87 -17.51 9.78
N ARG A 257 -15.65 -17.41 8.69
CA ARG A 257 -15.15 -17.44 7.32
C ARG A 257 -14.24 -16.24 7.01
N HIS A 258 -14.66 -15.02 7.37
CA HIS A 258 -13.85 -13.83 7.16
C HIS A 258 -12.56 -13.88 7.99
N ARG A 259 -12.62 -14.36 9.25
CA ARG A 259 -11.42 -14.60 10.09
C ARG A 259 -10.46 -15.60 9.45
N ALA A 260 -10.96 -16.71 8.90
CA ALA A 260 -10.13 -17.69 8.22
C ALA A 260 -9.40 -17.09 7.00
N ARG A 261 -10.12 -16.31 6.17
CA ARG A 261 -9.52 -15.65 5.00
C ARG A 261 -8.52 -14.56 5.39
N LEU A 262 -8.78 -13.80 6.47
CA LEU A 262 -7.82 -12.84 7.01
C LEU A 262 -6.56 -13.57 7.51
N ARG A 263 -6.70 -14.73 8.17
CA ARG A 263 -5.56 -15.55 8.58
C ARG A 263 -4.69 -15.96 7.40
N GLU A 264 -5.29 -16.46 6.33
CA GLU A 264 -4.58 -16.82 5.08
C GLU A 264 -3.86 -15.60 4.48
N PHE A 265 -4.56 -14.47 4.39
CA PHE A 265 -3.99 -13.23 3.85
C PHE A 265 -2.77 -12.77 4.67
N LEU A 266 -2.86 -12.81 6.00
CA LEU A 266 -1.78 -12.38 6.89
C LEU A 266 -0.53 -13.27 6.81
N ALA A 267 -0.70 -14.55 6.49
CA ALA A 267 0.43 -15.44 6.25
C ALA A 267 1.27 -14.97 5.06
N ALA A 268 0.65 -14.37 4.03
CA ALA A 268 1.34 -13.74 2.91
C ALA A 268 1.78 -12.29 3.20
N HIS A 269 0.90 -11.50 3.84
CA HIS A 269 1.11 -10.05 4.04
C HIS A 269 2.35 -9.71 4.87
N GLN A 270 2.79 -10.60 5.77
CA GLN A 270 4.05 -10.42 6.51
C GLN A 270 5.30 -10.30 5.62
N HIS A 271 5.22 -10.76 4.36
CA HIS A 271 6.32 -10.71 3.38
C HIS A 271 6.32 -9.43 2.54
N PHE A 272 5.45 -8.46 2.81
CA PHE A 272 5.33 -7.20 2.04
C PHE A 272 6.15 -6.04 2.61
N PHE A 273 6.95 -6.29 3.66
CA PHE A 273 7.69 -5.28 4.39
C PHE A 273 9.19 -5.58 4.35
N GLY A 274 10.00 -4.58 3.99
CA GLY A 274 11.46 -4.65 4.09
C GLY A 274 11.95 -4.63 5.54
N ALA A 275 13.22 -4.94 5.74
CA ALA A 275 13.84 -4.92 7.07
C ALA A 275 13.88 -3.52 7.69
N ASP A 276 13.90 -2.45 6.89
CA ASP A 276 13.76 -1.08 7.38
C ASP A 276 12.30 -0.69 7.71
N GLY A 277 11.34 -1.60 7.48
CA GLY A 277 9.92 -1.37 7.68
C GLY A 277 9.19 -0.85 6.44
N ALA A 278 9.88 -0.58 5.34
CA ALA A 278 9.26 -0.07 4.12
C ALA A 278 8.24 -1.07 3.56
N PRO A 279 6.96 -0.69 3.39
CA PRO A 279 6.02 -1.51 2.63
C PRO A 279 6.34 -1.44 1.13
N LEU A 280 6.02 -2.50 0.38
CA LEU A 280 6.10 -2.49 -1.08
C LEU A 280 5.38 -1.27 -1.69
N HIS A 281 5.99 -0.61 -2.67
CA HIS A 281 5.39 0.54 -3.36
C HIS A 281 4.57 0.09 -4.60
N GLN A 282 3.48 -0.65 -4.35
CA GLN A 282 2.58 -1.17 -5.40
C GLN A 282 1.12 -0.76 -5.14
N GLY A 283 0.44 -0.35 -6.21
CA GLY A 283 -0.99 -0.08 -6.20
C GLY A 283 -1.38 1.38 -5.96
N ARG A 284 -2.67 1.60 -5.69
CA ARG A 284 -3.27 2.91 -5.48
C ARG A 284 -3.23 3.34 -4.02
N SER A 285 -3.50 4.61 -3.78
CA SER A 285 -3.64 5.20 -2.44
C SER A 285 -2.42 5.01 -1.54
N LEU A 286 -1.24 4.93 -2.15
CA LEU A 286 0.03 4.81 -1.43
C LEU A 286 0.28 5.99 -0.47
N THR A 287 -0.37 7.13 -0.67
CA THR A 287 -0.31 8.25 0.28
C THR A 287 -0.80 7.91 1.69
N TYR A 288 -1.44 6.75 1.90
CA TYR A 288 -1.90 6.28 3.22
C TYR A 288 -0.78 5.58 4.02
N ARG A 289 0.37 5.29 3.38
CA ARG A 289 1.63 4.89 4.02
C ARG A 289 1.50 3.69 4.96
N PHE A 290 1.56 3.93 6.26
CA PHE A 290 1.51 2.93 7.32
C PHE A 290 0.09 2.36 7.55
N ALA A 291 -0.94 2.85 6.83
CA ALA A 291 -2.23 2.13 6.72
C ALA A 291 -2.08 0.68 6.27
N THR A 292 -0.98 0.35 5.57
CA THR A 292 -0.60 -1.01 5.18
C THR A 292 -0.52 -1.98 6.36
N THR A 293 -0.40 -1.48 7.59
CA THR A 293 -0.37 -2.26 8.84
C THR A 293 -1.76 -2.56 9.41
N ALA A 294 -2.82 -1.88 8.96
CA ALA A 294 -4.19 -2.08 9.43
C ALA A 294 -4.65 -3.56 9.49
N PRO A 295 -4.40 -4.42 8.48
CA PRO A 295 -4.80 -5.83 8.57
C PRO A 295 -4.06 -6.60 9.66
N LEU A 296 -2.81 -6.24 10.01
CA LEU A 296 -2.06 -6.89 11.10
C LEU A 296 -2.79 -6.67 12.44
N TRP A 297 -3.25 -5.44 12.67
CA TRP A 297 -4.05 -5.09 13.85
C TRP A 297 -5.43 -5.70 13.82
N ALA A 298 -6.09 -5.73 12.66
CA ALA A 298 -7.38 -6.39 12.51
C ALA A 298 -7.26 -7.90 12.82
N GLY A 299 -6.17 -8.53 12.42
CA GLY A 299 -5.85 -9.92 12.74
C GLY A 299 -5.70 -10.17 14.24
N ALA A 300 -4.99 -9.29 14.95
CA ALA A 300 -4.87 -9.39 16.40
C ALA A 300 -6.22 -9.15 17.10
N LEU A 301 -6.97 -8.11 16.69
CA LEU A 301 -8.26 -7.73 17.28
C LEU A 301 -9.34 -8.80 17.08
N ALA A 302 -9.34 -9.46 15.92
CA ALA A 302 -10.26 -10.52 15.60
C ALA A 302 -9.72 -11.91 15.97
N ASP A 303 -8.58 -12.04 16.66
CA ASP A 303 -7.95 -13.34 16.95
C ASP A 303 -7.85 -14.24 15.70
N ALA A 304 -7.44 -13.62 14.60
CA ALA A 304 -7.29 -14.20 13.27
C ALA A 304 -5.83 -14.15 12.78
N THR A 305 -4.90 -13.57 13.55
CA THR A 305 -3.49 -13.54 13.19
C THR A 305 -2.87 -14.94 13.22
N PRO A 306 -2.13 -15.36 12.17
CA PRO A 306 -1.26 -16.54 12.22
C PRO A 306 0.13 -16.21 12.79
N LEU A 307 0.40 -14.93 13.06
CA LEU A 307 1.73 -14.43 13.41
C LEU A 307 1.91 -14.40 14.93
N PRO A 308 3.13 -14.64 15.44
CA PRO A 308 3.47 -14.35 16.82
C PRO A 308 3.21 -12.87 17.15
N PRO A 309 2.74 -12.54 18.37
CA PRO A 309 2.45 -11.15 18.74
C PRO A 309 3.66 -10.22 18.60
N GLY A 310 4.87 -10.70 18.94
CA GLY A 310 6.12 -9.95 18.77
C GLY A 310 6.40 -9.59 17.30
N ARG A 311 6.11 -10.50 16.37
CA ARG A 311 6.27 -10.28 14.92
C ARG A 311 5.20 -9.33 14.37
N THR A 312 3.95 -9.44 14.86
CA THR A 312 2.90 -8.48 14.52
C THR A 312 3.33 -7.06 14.90
N ARG A 313 3.88 -6.86 16.11
CA ARG A 313 4.40 -5.55 16.54
C ARG A 313 5.60 -5.11 15.71
N ARG A 314 6.52 -6.02 15.37
CA ARG A 314 7.69 -5.74 14.51
C ARG A 314 7.31 -5.14 13.17
N LEU A 315 6.41 -5.80 12.46
CA LEU A 315 5.97 -5.37 11.13
C LEU A 315 5.27 -4.01 11.19
N ALA A 316 4.34 -3.86 12.14
CA ALA A 316 3.58 -2.63 12.25
C ALA A 316 4.44 -1.45 12.69
N SER A 317 5.23 -1.61 13.76
CA SER A 317 6.06 -0.54 14.31
C SER A 317 7.21 -0.19 13.38
N GLY A 318 7.76 -1.17 12.65
CA GLY A 318 8.74 -0.94 11.59
C GLY A 318 8.19 -0.02 10.51
N ALA A 319 6.99 -0.29 10.01
CA ALA A 319 6.38 0.57 8.99
C ALA A 319 6.08 1.98 9.49
N LEU A 320 5.57 2.15 10.72
CA LEU A 320 5.35 3.48 11.27
C LEU A 320 6.66 4.25 11.46
N ARG A 321 7.68 3.59 12.04
CA ARG A 321 9.03 4.13 12.22
C ARG A 321 9.66 4.55 10.89
N HIS A 322 9.55 3.72 9.87
CA HIS A 322 10.09 3.97 8.53
C HIS A 322 9.67 5.33 7.97
N PHE A 323 8.39 5.67 8.09
CA PHE A 323 7.85 6.95 7.64
C PHE A 323 8.16 8.11 8.59
N ALA A 324 8.08 7.87 9.90
CA ALA A 324 8.36 8.90 10.90
C ALA A 324 9.81 9.42 10.80
N GLU A 325 10.78 8.52 10.65
CA GLU A 325 12.21 8.87 10.45
C GLU A 325 12.47 9.55 9.10
N ARG A 326 11.54 9.46 8.15
CA ARG A 326 11.62 10.07 6.81
C ARG A 326 10.68 11.27 6.63
N GLY A 327 10.26 11.89 7.75
CA GLY A 327 9.54 13.17 7.75
C GLY A 327 8.04 13.06 7.47
N ALA A 328 7.41 11.91 7.75
CA ALA A 328 5.96 11.73 7.69
C ALA A 328 5.43 11.23 9.05
N PRO A 329 4.71 12.07 9.83
CA PRO A 329 4.21 13.42 9.48
C PRO A 329 5.31 14.48 9.41
N ASP A 330 5.00 15.59 8.73
CA ASP A 330 5.90 16.73 8.57
C ASP A 330 6.10 17.51 9.90
N GLU A 331 6.89 18.58 9.85
CA GLU A 331 7.19 19.45 10.99
C GLU A 331 5.94 20.04 11.66
N ARG A 332 4.83 20.20 10.92
CA ARG A 332 3.53 20.69 11.41
C ARG A 332 2.65 19.58 11.98
N GLY A 333 3.11 18.33 11.93
CA GLY A 333 2.31 17.16 12.31
C GLY A 333 1.34 16.70 11.22
N LEU A 334 1.50 17.14 9.96
CA LEU A 334 0.60 16.79 8.88
C LEU A 334 1.13 15.66 7.99
N LEU A 335 0.22 14.82 7.51
CA LEU A 335 0.51 13.86 6.44
C LEU A 335 0.32 14.53 5.07
N THR A 336 1.34 14.46 4.23
CA THR A 336 1.34 15.14 2.92
C THR A 336 0.77 14.27 1.80
N LEU A 337 0.27 14.90 0.73
CA LEU A 337 -0.08 14.24 -0.54
C LEU A 337 1.18 13.74 -1.27
N GLY A 338 1.64 12.55 -0.90
CA GLY A 338 2.81 11.91 -1.47
C GLY A 338 3.26 10.69 -0.65
N TRP A 339 4.53 10.33 -0.74
CA TRP A 339 5.11 9.18 -0.04
C TRP A 339 5.95 9.64 1.17
N TYR A 340 7.23 9.97 1.02
CA TYR A 340 7.99 10.60 2.12
C TYR A 340 7.70 12.11 2.23
N ARG A 341 7.57 12.76 1.07
CA ARG A 341 7.33 14.19 0.89
C ARG A 341 6.16 14.41 -0.08
N PRO A 342 5.68 15.67 -0.28
CA PRO A 342 4.74 15.96 -1.34
C PRO A 342 5.24 15.43 -2.69
N PHE A 343 4.40 14.62 -3.34
CA PHE A 343 4.65 14.03 -4.65
C PHE A 343 3.31 13.69 -5.28
N LEU A 344 2.69 14.67 -5.95
CA LEU A 344 1.36 14.53 -6.54
C LEU A 344 1.23 13.40 -7.58
N PRO A 345 2.27 12.99 -8.34
CA PRO A 345 2.10 11.92 -9.32
C PRO A 345 1.65 10.57 -8.74
N VAL A 346 1.91 10.27 -7.46
CA VAL A 346 1.42 9.04 -6.80
C VAL A 346 -0.07 9.10 -6.39
N THR A 347 -0.69 10.27 -6.50
CA THR A 347 -2.07 10.51 -6.06
C THR A 347 -3.11 10.09 -7.10
N GLN A 348 -4.35 9.93 -6.67
CA GLN A 348 -5.49 9.74 -7.57
C GLN A 348 -6.31 11.03 -7.66
N ARG A 349 -7.20 11.14 -8.65
CA ARG A 349 -8.04 12.34 -8.85
C ARG A 349 -8.92 12.66 -7.62
N TYR A 350 -9.30 11.64 -6.85
CA TYR A 350 -10.06 11.79 -5.61
C TYR A 350 -9.19 12.20 -4.41
N SER A 351 -7.86 12.24 -4.54
CA SER A 351 -6.98 12.54 -3.41
C SER A 351 -6.94 14.05 -3.15
N GLY A 352 -7.56 14.46 -2.05
CA GLY A 352 -7.51 15.82 -1.48
C GLY A 352 -6.53 15.93 -0.30
N PRO A 353 -6.39 17.12 0.31
CA PRO A 353 -5.38 17.38 1.34
C PRO A 353 -5.48 16.48 2.58
N ALA A 354 -6.70 16.11 2.97
CA ALA A 354 -6.95 15.18 4.09
C ALA A 354 -6.79 13.70 3.69
N SER A 355 -6.50 13.39 2.43
CA SER A 355 -6.53 12.02 1.97
C SER A 355 -5.55 11.08 2.61
N PRO A 356 -4.30 11.53 2.87
CA PRO A 356 -3.32 10.77 3.62
C PRO A 356 -3.79 10.30 5.01
N TYR A 357 -4.78 10.95 5.65
CA TYR A 357 -5.29 10.55 6.96
C TYR A 357 -6.09 9.23 6.95
N TRP A 358 -6.29 8.57 5.81
CA TRP A 358 -6.62 7.15 5.86
C TRP A 358 -5.57 6.29 6.58
N ALA A 359 -4.35 6.83 6.75
CA ALA A 359 -3.33 6.32 7.66
C ALA A 359 -3.83 6.08 9.09
N SER A 360 -4.90 6.76 9.55
CA SER A 360 -5.57 6.52 10.83
C SER A 360 -5.95 5.05 11.07
N LYS A 361 -6.23 4.29 10.00
CA LYS A 361 -6.52 2.83 10.09
C LYS A 361 -5.39 2.01 10.70
N ALA A 362 -4.15 2.48 10.60
CA ALA A 362 -3.01 1.83 11.21
C ALA A 362 -3.04 1.88 12.74
N PHE A 363 -3.75 2.84 13.33
CA PHE A 363 -3.85 2.98 14.78
C PHE A 363 -4.93 2.09 15.40
N LEU A 364 -5.58 1.23 14.61
CA LEU A 364 -6.53 0.23 15.09
C LEU A 364 -5.95 -0.63 16.22
N GLY A 365 -4.64 -0.88 16.21
CA GLY A 365 -3.95 -1.60 17.27
C GLY A 365 -4.13 -1.00 18.67
N LEU A 366 -4.39 0.31 18.78
CA LEU A 366 -4.63 0.97 20.06
C LEU A 366 -5.92 0.49 20.75
N LEU A 367 -6.87 -0.11 20.02
CA LEU A 367 -8.04 -0.76 20.61
C LEU A 367 -7.69 -2.01 21.43
N LEU A 368 -6.50 -2.59 21.23
CA LEU A 368 -6.03 -3.72 22.04
C LEU A 368 -5.57 -3.19 23.41
N PRO A 369 -5.98 -3.84 24.52
CA PRO A 369 -5.57 -3.44 25.87
C PRO A 369 -4.06 -3.37 26.02
N GLU A 370 -3.55 -2.49 26.89
CA GLU A 370 -2.12 -2.37 27.20
C GLU A 370 -1.45 -3.70 27.58
N SER A 371 -2.20 -4.60 28.22
CA SER A 371 -1.75 -5.93 28.63
C SER A 371 -1.74 -6.97 27.50
N HIS A 372 -2.29 -6.65 26.32
CA HIS A 372 -2.37 -7.60 25.21
C HIS A 372 -0.96 -8.05 24.79
N PRO A 373 -0.73 -9.35 24.48
CA PRO A 373 0.59 -9.87 24.13
C PRO A 373 1.31 -9.13 23.00
N VAL A 374 0.56 -8.50 22.08
CA VAL A 374 1.17 -7.68 21.01
C VAL A 374 1.95 -6.49 21.56
N TRP A 375 1.62 -6.00 22.76
CA TRP A 375 2.29 -4.87 23.40
C TRP A 375 3.31 -5.30 24.46
N THR A 376 3.23 -6.54 24.96
CA THR A 376 4.03 -6.99 26.11
C THR A 376 5.01 -8.12 25.79
N ALA A 377 4.79 -8.92 24.74
CA ALA A 377 5.73 -9.95 24.32
C ALA A 377 6.98 -9.30 23.70
N PRO A 378 8.20 -9.85 23.85
CA PRO A 378 9.37 -9.38 23.13
C PRO A 378 9.14 -9.35 21.61
N GLU A 379 9.68 -8.35 20.94
CA GLU A 379 9.59 -8.24 19.48
C GLU A 379 10.34 -9.39 18.81
N GLU A 380 9.75 -9.93 17.74
CA GLU A 380 10.31 -11.07 17.00
C GLU A 380 10.63 -10.67 15.55
N PRO A 381 11.71 -11.22 14.96
CA PRO A 381 12.07 -10.97 13.57
C PRO A 381 10.94 -11.25 12.57
N ALA A 382 10.83 -10.38 11.58
CA ALA A 382 10.04 -10.63 10.37
C ALA A 382 10.77 -11.67 9.48
N PRO A 383 10.08 -12.30 8.51
CA PRO A 383 10.73 -13.28 7.64
C PRO A 383 11.99 -12.75 6.93
N VAL A 384 11.90 -11.51 6.44
CA VAL A 384 13.01 -10.82 5.75
C VAL A 384 14.24 -10.61 6.64
N ASP A 385 14.08 -10.55 7.96
CA ASP A 385 15.19 -10.35 8.90
C ASP A 385 16.03 -11.64 9.10
N THR A 386 15.56 -12.80 8.61
CA THR A 386 16.11 -14.12 9.01
C THR A 386 16.62 -14.97 7.85
N ALA A 387 15.93 -14.97 6.70
CA ALA A 387 16.32 -15.81 5.57
C ALA A 387 15.76 -15.26 4.24
N ASP A 388 16.46 -15.61 3.16
CA ASP A 388 15.94 -15.41 1.82
C ASP A 388 14.65 -16.20 1.63
N THR A 389 13.63 -15.55 1.08
CA THR A 389 12.31 -16.17 0.91
C THR A 389 11.84 -16.01 -0.53
N THR A 390 11.11 -17.00 -1.03
CA THR A 390 10.31 -16.88 -2.25
C THR A 390 8.90 -17.39 -1.97
N LEU A 391 7.90 -16.63 -2.40
CA LEU A 391 6.49 -16.92 -2.13
C LEU A 391 5.65 -16.68 -3.39
N ALA A 392 5.13 -17.77 -3.94
CA ALA A 392 4.15 -17.75 -5.03
C ALA A 392 2.75 -17.39 -4.49
N LEU A 393 2.08 -16.43 -5.14
CA LEU A 393 0.73 -16.00 -4.85
C LEU A 393 -0.15 -16.12 -6.12
N PRO A 394 -0.72 -17.32 -6.40
CA PRO A 394 -1.49 -17.56 -7.63
C PRO A 394 -2.75 -16.70 -7.74
N GLY A 395 -3.43 -16.42 -6.63
CA GLY A 395 -4.65 -15.60 -6.58
C GLY A 395 -4.45 -14.23 -7.26
N PRO A 396 -3.52 -13.38 -6.78
CA PRO A 396 -3.20 -12.12 -7.43
C PRO A 396 -2.35 -12.27 -8.70
N GLY A 397 -1.63 -13.38 -8.87
CA GLY A 397 -0.68 -13.58 -9.96
C GLY A 397 0.66 -12.90 -9.67
N TRP A 398 1.12 -13.00 -8.42
CA TRP A 398 2.35 -12.36 -7.92
C TRP A 398 3.36 -13.37 -7.41
N LEU A 399 4.63 -13.05 -7.57
CA LEU A 399 5.74 -13.78 -6.98
C LEU A 399 6.56 -12.83 -6.13
N LEU A 400 6.62 -13.10 -4.83
CA LEU A 400 7.43 -12.34 -3.89
C LEU A 400 8.77 -13.01 -3.68
N HIS A 401 9.82 -12.22 -3.56
CA HIS A 401 11.11 -12.71 -3.07
C HIS A 401 11.81 -11.65 -2.25
N SER A 402 12.55 -12.10 -1.23
CA SER A 402 13.29 -11.23 -0.33
C SER A 402 14.67 -11.78 -0.05
N THR A 403 15.59 -10.88 0.26
CA THR A 403 16.98 -11.19 0.57
C THR A 403 17.29 -10.72 1.98
N ALA A 404 17.70 -11.63 2.86
CA ALA A 404 17.97 -11.29 4.26
C ALA A 404 19.24 -10.44 4.44
N ALA A 405 20.20 -10.61 3.53
CA ALA A 405 21.47 -9.89 3.57
C ALA A 405 21.32 -8.36 3.40
N ASP A 406 20.32 -7.91 2.63
CA ASP A 406 20.05 -6.49 2.37
C ASP A 406 18.68 -6.02 2.89
N GLY A 407 17.83 -6.95 3.34
CA GLY A 407 16.52 -6.64 3.89
C GLY A 407 15.48 -6.23 2.85
N LEU A 408 15.73 -6.40 1.56
CA LEU A 408 14.83 -5.93 0.49
C LEU A 408 13.76 -6.96 0.15
N VAL A 409 12.54 -6.47 -0.10
CA VAL A 409 11.43 -7.25 -0.66
C VAL A 409 11.14 -6.78 -2.07
N ARG A 410 10.95 -7.75 -2.97
CA ARG A 410 10.63 -7.55 -4.39
C ARG A 410 9.39 -8.36 -4.75
N LEU A 411 8.52 -7.77 -5.55
CA LEU A 411 7.29 -8.36 -6.06
C LEU A 411 7.35 -8.36 -7.58
N VAL A 412 7.24 -9.53 -8.20
CA VAL A 412 7.05 -9.69 -9.64
C VAL A 412 5.56 -9.81 -9.93
N ASN A 413 5.07 -8.98 -10.87
CA ASN A 413 3.66 -8.82 -11.18
C ASN A 413 3.30 -9.44 -12.54
N HIS A 414 2.51 -10.51 -12.49
CA HIS A 414 1.95 -11.22 -13.65
C HIS A 414 0.43 -11.33 -13.59
N GLY A 415 -0.25 -10.49 -12.79
CA GLY A 415 -1.70 -10.60 -12.71
C GLY A 415 -2.50 -9.43 -12.14
N SER A 416 -1.90 -8.33 -11.69
CA SER A 416 -2.66 -7.14 -11.26
C SER A 416 -2.40 -5.98 -12.20
N ASP A 417 -3.44 -5.52 -12.92
CA ASP A 417 -3.36 -4.39 -13.87
C ASP A 417 -4.32 -3.24 -13.53
N ARG A 418 -5.31 -3.49 -12.67
CA ARG A 418 -6.39 -2.55 -12.31
C ARG A 418 -7.22 -2.06 -13.50
N LEU A 419 -7.11 -2.68 -14.67
CA LEU A 419 -7.90 -2.27 -15.83
C LEU A 419 -9.35 -2.75 -15.66
N PRO A 420 -10.34 -1.91 -16.01
CA PRO A 420 -11.73 -2.34 -16.02
C PRO A 420 -11.92 -3.49 -17.03
N PRO A 421 -12.94 -4.34 -16.88
CA PRO A 421 -13.21 -5.38 -17.86
C PRO A 421 -13.49 -4.77 -19.26
N PRO A 422 -13.12 -5.45 -20.36
CA PRO A 422 -13.49 -5.02 -21.71
C PRO A 422 -15.02 -4.86 -21.84
N PRO A 423 -15.50 -3.92 -22.69
CA PRO A 423 -14.76 -3.11 -23.65
C PRO A 423 -14.20 -1.79 -23.09
N ALA A 424 -14.25 -1.57 -21.77
CA ALA A 424 -13.78 -0.32 -21.18
C ALA A 424 -12.27 -0.13 -21.39
N THR A 425 -11.89 1.04 -21.91
CA THR A 425 -10.50 1.47 -22.05
C THR A 425 -10.08 2.30 -20.84
N ALA A 426 -8.88 2.05 -20.33
CA ALA A 426 -8.25 2.88 -19.31
C ALA A 426 -6.75 2.90 -19.55
N ASP A 427 -6.10 4.00 -19.18
CA ASP A 427 -4.66 4.13 -19.29
C ASP A 427 -3.95 3.27 -18.25
N ASP A 428 -2.77 2.75 -18.62
CA ASP A 428 -1.87 2.09 -17.70
C ASP A 428 -1.52 3.01 -16.53
N SER A 429 -1.52 2.43 -15.34
CA SER A 429 -0.94 3.07 -14.17
C SER A 429 0.45 2.48 -13.90
N PRO A 430 1.52 3.28 -13.76
CA PRO A 430 2.83 2.78 -13.36
C PRO A 430 2.81 2.00 -12.04
N HIS A 431 1.80 2.18 -11.19
CA HIS A 431 1.66 1.43 -9.94
C HIS A 431 1.00 0.04 -10.10
N TYR A 432 0.60 -0.33 -11.31
CA TYR A 432 0.10 -1.68 -11.66
C TYR A 432 0.74 -2.29 -12.91
N ALA A 433 1.12 -1.48 -13.90
CA ALA A 433 1.54 -1.97 -15.21
C ALA A 433 3.01 -2.45 -15.29
N LYS A 434 3.80 -2.36 -14.22
CA LYS A 434 5.22 -2.77 -14.25
C LYS A 434 5.37 -4.26 -13.97
N PHE A 435 6.45 -4.85 -14.48
CA PHE A 435 6.83 -6.24 -14.21
C PHE A 435 7.22 -6.46 -12.75
N ALA A 436 7.75 -5.44 -12.06
CA ALA A 436 8.15 -5.60 -10.68
C ALA A 436 8.06 -4.31 -9.83
N TYR A 437 7.89 -4.51 -8.52
CA TYR A 437 7.82 -3.49 -7.46
C TYR A 437 8.69 -3.91 -6.26
N SER A 438 9.15 -2.97 -5.44
CA SER A 438 9.97 -3.29 -4.27
C SER A 438 9.69 -2.39 -3.07
N SER A 439 10.30 -2.73 -1.94
CA SER A 439 10.33 -1.89 -0.74
C SER A 439 11.40 -0.79 -0.81
N GLY A 440 12.31 -0.85 -1.79
CA GLY A 440 13.44 0.09 -1.92
C GLY A 440 13.33 1.08 -3.09
N THR A 441 12.33 0.91 -3.97
CA THR A 441 12.18 1.73 -5.19
C THR A 441 10.70 1.99 -5.48
N ALA A 442 10.42 3.10 -6.18
CA ALA A 442 9.11 3.36 -6.78
C ALA A 442 9.23 3.47 -8.31
N PRO A 443 8.15 3.20 -9.07
CA PRO A 443 8.14 3.42 -10.50
C PRO A 443 8.22 4.92 -10.84
N GLU A 444 8.83 5.24 -11.98
CA GLU A 444 8.78 6.61 -12.51
C GLU A 444 7.35 6.95 -12.95
N THR A 445 6.90 8.15 -12.59
CA THR A 445 5.52 8.61 -12.76
C THR A 445 5.52 10.03 -13.35
N PRO A 446 4.72 10.34 -14.40
CA PRO A 446 3.62 9.54 -14.94
C PRO A 446 4.03 8.35 -15.81
N THR A 447 5.24 8.35 -16.36
CA THR A 447 5.76 7.25 -17.19
C THR A 447 7.28 7.14 -17.01
N GLY A 448 7.82 5.95 -17.23
CA GLY A 448 9.26 5.70 -17.30
C GLY A 448 9.56 4.27 -17.72
N PRO A 449 10.83 3.96 -18.04
CA PRO A 449 11.21 2.68 -18.61
C PRO A 449 11.36 1.56 -17.56
N ASP A 450 11.34 1.91 -16.27
CA ASP A 450 11.58 0.98 -15.17
C ASP A 450 10.64 -0.22 -15.21
N ASN A 451 11.18 -1.43 -15.04
CA ASN A 451 10.47 -2.70 -15.02
C ASN A 451 9.39 -2.81 -16.12
N HIS A 452 9.72 -2.37 -17.34
CA HIS A 452 8.80 -2.38 -18.48
C HIS A 452 9.53 -2.85 -19.74
N LEU A 453 8.88 -3.72 -20.52
CA LEU A 453 9.30 -4.08 -21.87
C LEU A 453 8.40 -3.31 -22.85
N ALA A 454 8.97 -2.32 -23.54
CA ALA A 454 8.28 -1.53 -24.54
C ALA A 454 8.68 -1.95 -25.96
N LEU A 455 7.69 -2.19 -26.81
CA LEU A 455 7.87 -2.16 -28.26
C LEU A 455 7.65 -0.73 -28.74
N PHE A 456 8.45 -0.28 -29.71
CA PHE A 456 8.33 1.08 -30.24
C PHE A 456 7.57 1.09 -31.56
N ALA A 457 6.57 1.95 -31.63
CA ALA A 457 5.93 2.29 -32.90
C ALA A 457 6.91 3.06 -33.81
N PRO A 458 6.65 3.14 -35.13
CA PRO A 458 7.53 3.84 -36.07
C PRO A 458 7.78 5.33 -35.75
N ASP A 459 6.88 5.96 -34.98
CA ASP A 459 7.01 7.35 -34.52
C ASP A 459 7.85 7.50 -33.23
N GLY A 460 8.37 6.39 -32.69
CA GLY A 460 9.15 6.36 -31.45
C GLY A 460 8.29 6.29 -30.17
N THR A 461 6.97 6.12 -30.29
CA THR A 461 6.09 5.97 -29.13
C THR A 461 6.27 4.57 -28.50
N PRO A 462 6.57 4.46 -27.19
CA PRO A 462 6.66 3.17 -26.52
C PRO A 462 5.26 2.60 -26.26
N SER A 463 5.10 1.29 -26.45
CA SER A 463 3.87 0.58 -26.11
C SER A 463 3.64 0.56 -24.59
N PRO A 464 2.38 0.65 -24.13
CA PRO A 464 2.03 0.29 -22.75
C PRO A 464 2.20 -1.23 -22.53
N ARG A 465 2.10 -1.69 -21.28
CA ARG A 465 1.96 -3.13 -21.00
C ARG A 465 0.50 -3.55 -21.14
N GLY A 466 -0.43 -2.68 -20.75
CA GLY A 466 -1.86 -2.95 -20.87
C GLY A 466 -2.34 -4.10 -19.99
N ARG A 467 -3.36 -4.81 -20.47
CA ARG A 467 -4.01 -5.90 -19.74
C ARG A 467 -3.07 -7.08 -19.57
N ILE A 468 -2.98 -7.57 -18.33
CA ILE A 468 -2.15 -8.71 -17.99
C ILE A 468 -3.02 -9.96 -17.94
N HIS A 469 -2.63 -10.97 -18.71
CA HIS A 469 -3.28 -12.27 -18.74
C HIS A 469 -2.39 -13.32 -18.07
N PRO A 470 -2.67 -13.70 -16.80
CA PRO A 470 -1.84 -14.67 -16.08
C PRO A 470 -1.82 -16.03 -16.78
N LEU A 471 -0.65 -16.65 -16.83
CA LEU A 471 -0.44 -18.03 -17.29
C LEU A 471 -0.16 -18.98 -16.13
N GLY A 472 0.32 -18.48 -15.00
CA GLY A 472 0.53 -19.25 -13.78
C GLY A 472 1.56 -18.60 -12.86
N VAL A 473 1.52 -18.99 -11.58
CA VAL A 473 2.55 -18.68 -10.61
C VAL A 473 2.75 -19.91 -9.74
N ASP A 474 3.97 -20.41 -9.66
CA ASP A 474 4.32 -21.56 -8.84
C ASP A 474 5.82 -21.56 -8.50
N GLY A 475 6.15 -22.02 -7.29
CA GLY A 475 7.52 -22.05 -6.79
C GLY A 475 8.25 -20.71 -6.95
N ARG A 476 9.23 -20.66 -7.85
CA ARG A 476 10.06 -19.49 -8.16
C ARG A 476 9.70 -18.81 -9.48
N ARG A 477 8.55 -19.13 -10.07
CA ARG A 477 8.18 -18.74 -11.43
C ARG A 477 6.82 -18.05 -11.47
N ALA A 478 6.72 -17.04 -12.33
CA ALA A 478 5.47 -16.38 -12.66
C ALA A 478 5.43 -16.10 -14.16
N ALA A 479 4.26 -16.24 -14.78
CA ALA A 479 4.12 -16.06 -16.21
C ALA A 479 2.82 -15.33 -16.56
N SER A 480 2.87 -14.51 -17.59
CA SER A 480 1.71 -13.83 -18.18
C SER A 480 1.95 -13.50 -19.65
N TRP A 481 0.89 -13.13 -20.34
CA TRP A 481 1.01 -12.45 -21.63
C TRP A 481 0.24 -11.13 -21.64
N HIS A 482 0.62 -10.25 -22.55
CA HIS A 482 -0.09 -9.01 -22.85
C HIS A 482 0.01 -8.68 -24.34
N GLU A 483 -0.73 -7.67 -24.79
CA GLU A 483 -0.67 -7.16 -26.15
C GLU A 483 0.08 -5.83 -26.19
N ALA A 484 1.04 -5.70 -27.10
CA ALA A 484 1.81 -4.49 -27.36
C ALA A 484 1.82 -4.23 -28.87
N LEU A 485 1.31 -3.07 -29.29
CA LEU A 485 1.18 -2.70 -30.72
C LEU A 485 0.41 -3.75 -31.57
N GLY A 486 -0.58 -4.43 -31.01
CA GLY A 486 -1.31 -5.50 -31.68
C GLY A 486 -0.60 -6.86 -31.72
N HIS A 487 0.56 -6.96 -31.07
CA HIS A 487 1.36 -8.18 -31.00
C HIS A 487 1.36 -8.79 -29.61
N ARG A 488 1.35 -10.12 -29.55
CA ARG A 488 1.39 -10.85 -28.28
C ARG A 488 2.82 -10.89 -27.75
N VAL A 489 2.97 -10.47 -26.49
CA VAL A 489 4.20 -10.58 -25.71
C VAL A 489 3.94 -11.52 -24.55
N GLU A 490 4.61 -12.66 -24.54
CA GLU A 490 4.59 -13.58 -23.40
C GLU A 490 5.84 -13.41 -22.57
N THR A 491 5.71 -13.52 -21.25
CA THR A 491 6.82 -13.33 -20.34
C THR A 491 6.75 -14.32 -19.21
N VAL A 492 7.86 -15.01 -18.97
CA VAL A 492 8.10 -15.81 -17.78
C VAL A 492 9.21 -15.14 -16.96
N SER A 493 8.98 -15.00 -15.67
CA SER A 493 9.98 -14.49 -14.72
C SER A 493 10.35 -15.58 -13.73
N VAL A 494 11.64 -15.73 -13.47
CA VAL A 494 12.21 -16.70 -12.52
C VAL A 494 13.09 -15.97 -11.52
N VAL A 495 12.86 -16.18 -10.22
CA VAL A 495 13.58 -15.45 -9.16
C VAL A 495 14.49 -16.36 -8.35
N HIS A 496 15.66 -15.84 -7.97
CA HIS A 496 16.57 -16.48 -7.04
C HIS A 496 17.41 -15.42 -6.32
N GLY A 497 17.30 -15.32 -4.98
CA GLY A 497 17.97 -14.25 -4.22
C GLY A 497 17.59 -12.85 -4.76
N PRO A 498 18.57 -11.98 -5.07
CA PRO A 498 18.30 -10.64 -5.63
C PRO A 498 18.06 -10.64 -7.14
N TRP A 499 18.15 -11.81 -7.79
CA TRP A 499 18.10 -11.96 -9.25
C TRP A 499 16.70 -12.32 -9.74
N GLU A 500 16.29 -11.66 -10.81
CA GLU A 500 15.13 -12.01 -11.62
C GLU A 500 15.60 -12.25 -13.05
N VAL A 501 15.32 -13.42 -13.63
CA VAL A 501 15.51 -13.66 -15.05
C VAL A 501 14.15 -13.60 -15.74
N ARG A 502 14.04 -12.75 -16.75
CA ARG A 502 12.85 -12.59 -17.59
C ARG A 502 13.11 -13.18 -18.96
N VAL A 503 12.21 -14.05 -19.40
CA VAL A 503 12.19 -14.65 -20.73
C VAL A 503 10.98 -14.11 -21.46
N HIS A 504 11.22 -13.34 -22.51
CA HIS A 504 10.17 -12.75 -23.34
C HIS A 504 10.10 -13.46 -24.68
N ARG A 505 8.92 -13.99 -25.03
CA ARG A 505 8.63 -14.49 -26.38
C ARG A 505 7.85 -13.42 -27.14
N LEU A 506 8.40 -12.98 -28.27
CA LEU A 506 7.88 -11.88 -29.07
C LEU A 506 7.46 -12.37 -30.46
N ASP A 507 6.19 -12.18 -30.81
CA ASP A 507 5.68 -12.41 -32.16
C ASP A 507 5.49 -11.07 -32.88
N VAL A 508 6.61 -10.45 -33.25
CA VAL A 508 6.68 -9.09 -33.81
C VAL A 508 7.51 -9.05 -35.10
N PRO A 509 7.27 -8.06 -35.98
CA PRO A 509 8.07 -7.87 -37.19
C PRO A 509 9.57 -7.70 -36.88
N SER A 510 10.41 -8.25 -37.77
CA SER A 510 11.86 -8.05 -37.67
C SER A 510 12.22 -6.57 -37.74
N GLY A 511 13.10 -6.12 -36.85
CA GLY A 511 13.52 -4.72 -36.77
C GLY A 511 12.62 -3.81 -35.91
N THR A 512 11.55 -4.34 -35.30
CA THR A 512 10.80 -3.58 -34.28
C THR A 512 11.73 -3.21 -33.13
N ALA A 513 11.87 -1.91 -32.85
CA ALA A 513 12.70 -1.46 -31.74
C ALA A 513 12.06 -1.86 -30.39
N VAL A 514 12.92 -2.29 -29.46
CA VAL A 514 12.51 -2.78 -28.13
C VAL A 514 13.40 -2.16 -27.05
N ARG A 515 12.80 -1.89 -25.89
CA ARG A 515 13.52 -1.49 -24.67
C ARG A 515 13.00 -2.24 -23.47
N GLU A 516 13.91 -2.74 -22.64
CA GLU A 516 13.58 -3.23 -21.29
C GLU A 516 14.28 -2.40 -20.23
N GLY A 517 13.57 -2.02 -19.16
CA GLY A 517 14.18 -1.35 -18.02
C GLY A 517 14.29 -2.23 -16.77
N GLY A 518 15.38 -2.00 -16.03
CA GLY A 518 15.55 -2.50 -14.68
C GLY A 518 14.81 -1.64 -13.66
N TRP A 519 15.36 -1.51 -12.46
CA TRP A 519 14.76 -0.75 -11.37
C TRP A 519 15.16 0.74 -11.43
N ALA A 520 14.19 1.64 -11.20
CA ALA A 520 14.46 3.05 -10.98
C ALA A 520 14.96 3.26 -9.54
N VAL A 521 16.27 3.50 -9.38
CA VAL A 521 16.81 3.94 -8.09
C VAL A 521 16.73 5.45 -8.01
N ALA A 522 16.31 6.00 -6.87
CA ALA A 522 16.09 7.42 -6.70
C ALA A 522 16.62 7.95 -5.38
N ASP A 523 17.08 9.19 -5.38
CA ASP A 523 17.65 9.85 -4.21
C ASP A 523 17.33 11.36 -4.23
N ASP A 524 17.14 11.95 -3.05
CA ASP A 524 16.83 13.38 -2.91
C ASP A 524 18.10 14.25 -2.89
N ALA A 525 19.24 13.73 -2.40
CA ALA A 525 20.46 14.50 -2.16
C ALA A 525 21.40 14.53 -3.37
N ALA A 526 21.59 13.38 -4.04
CA ALA A 526 22.51 13.29 -5.17
C ALA A 526 21.96 12.37 -6.29
N PRO A 527 22.16 12.72 -7.57
CA PRO A 527 21.81 11.82 -8.67
C PRO A 527 22.51 10.46 -8.53
N PRO A 528 21.78 9.33 -8.66
CA PRO A 528 22.41 8.01 -8.66
C PRO A 528 23.47 7.89 -9.76
N VAL A 529 24.58 7.22 -9.47
CA VAL A 529 25.66 6.99 -10.44
C VAL A 529 25.17 5.94 -11.44
N GLY A 530 25.33 6.21 -12.73
CA GLY A 530 24.87 5.34 -13.81
C GLY A 530 26.02 4.92 -14.69
N GLU A 531 26.12 3.64 -15.01
CA GLU A 531 27.18 3.06 -15.83
C GLU A 531 26.56 2.22 -16.95
N ALA A 532 26.95 2.52 -18.19
CA ALA A 532 26.64 1.72 -19.37
C ALA A 532 27.87 0.89 -19.74
N GLY A 533 27.70 -0.42 -19.88
CA GLY A 533 28.78 -1.29 -20.32
C GLY A 533 28.94 -1.33 -21.85
N PRO A 534 30.08 -1.84 -22.35
CA PRO A 534 30.28 -2.04 -23.79
C PRO A 534 29.40 -3.14 -24.41
N GLY A 535 28.79 -4.01 -23.60
CA GLY A 535 27.80 -5.02 -24.02
C GLY A 535 26.37 -4.64 -23.63
N PRO A 536 25.38 -5.55 -23.76
CA PRO A 536 23.99 -5.32 -23.36
C PRO A 536 23.89 -5.34 -21.83
N ARG A 537 24.46 -4.34 -21.16
CA ARG A 537 24.43 -4.19 -19.71
C ARG A 537 24.44 -2.73 -19.28
N ALA A 538 23.68 -2.43 -18.23
CA ALA A 538 23.70 -1.13 -17.57
C ALA A 538 23.44 -1.28 -16.08
N SER A 539 23.90 -0.30 -15.30
CA SER A 539 23.62 -0.23 -13.87
C SER A 539 23.37 1.20 -13.41
N ALA A 540 22.63 1.32 -12.31
CA ALA A 540 22.45 2.58 -11.58
C ALA A 540 22.55 2.32 -10.08
N ARG A 541 23.27 3.17 -9.35
CA ARG A 541 23.59 2.97 -7.93
C ARG A 541 23.43 4.26 -7.13
N ARG A 542 22.76 4.16 -5.98
CA ARG A 542 22.66 5.23 -4.97
C ARG A 542 23.90 5.29 -4.10
N ALA A 543 24.08 6.41 -3.41
CA ALA A 543 25.22 6.60 -2.50
C ALA A 543 25.20 5.59 -1.32
N ASP A 544 24.03 5.14 -0.89
CA ASP A 544 23.85 4.15 0.17
C ASP A 544 24.04 2.69 -0.28
N GLY A 545 24.41 2.47 -1.55
CA GLY A 545 24.72 1.14 -2.09
C GLY A 545 23.57 0.46 -2.82
N LEU A 546 22.32 0.97 -2.73
CA LEU A 546 21.20 0.39 -3.46
C LEU A 546 21.48 0.44 -4.97
N THR A 547 21.55 -0.73 -5.58
CA THR A 547 22.04 -0.93 -6.94
C THR A 547 21.00 -1.66 -7.79
N SER A 548 20.73 -1.11 -8.96
CA SER A 548 19.95 -1.70 -10.04
C SER A 548 20.89 -2.11 -11.17
N VAL A 549 20.78 -3.36 -11.64
CA VAL A 549 21.56 -3.88 -12.78
C VAL A 549 20.63 -4.56 -13.75
N ILE A 550 20.86 -4.37 -15.05
CA ILE A 550 20.22 -5.12 -16.12
C ILE A 550 21.27 -5.68 -17.07
N VAL A 551 21.14 -6.95 -17.45
CA VAL A 551 22.08 -7.66 -18.33
C VAL A 551 21.29 -8.49 -19.35
N GLY A 552 21.56 -8.30 -20.64
CA GLY A 552 21.03 -9.13 -21.71
C GLY A 552 21.79 -10.44 -21.80
N LEU A 553 21.10 -11.57 -21.58
CA LEU A 553 21.67 -12.92 -21.64
C LEU A 553 21.49 -13.57 -23.02
N HIS A 554 20.41 -13.23 -23.74
CA HIS A 554 20.12 -13.73 -25.08
C HIS A 554 19.26 -12.73 -25.87
N GLY A 555 19.48 -12.65 -27.19
CA GLY A 555 18.62 -11.91 -28.13
C GLY A 555 18.83 -10.39 -28.18
N TRP A 556 19.63 -9.81 -27.29
CA TRP A 556 19.88 -8.36 -27.23
C TRP A 556 21.00 -7.92 -28.19
N SER A 557 20.72 -6.89 -29.00
CA SER A 557 21.65 -6.38 -30.03
C SER A 557 22.29 -5.02 -29.73
N GLY A 558 21.70 -4.21 -28.84
CA GLY A 558 22.18 -2.87 -28.52
C GLY A 558 22.94 -2.79 -27.19
N PRO A 559 23.63 -1.67 -26.93
CA PRO A 559 24.29 -1.44 -25.64
C PRO A 559 23.26 -1.22 -24.54
N GLY A 560 23.70 -1.35 -23.28
CA GLY A 560 22.93 -0.81 -22.17
C GLY A 560 22.99 0.72 -22.13
N ALA A 561 21.98 1.36 -21.55
CA ALA A 561 21.94 2.79 -21.31
C ALA A 561 21.38 3.09 -19.91
N VAL A 562 21.47 4.34 -19.46
CA VAL A 562 20.87 4.80 -18.21
C VAL A 562 19.97 6.00 -18.50
N VAL A 563 18.68 5.82 -18.29
CA VAL A 563 17.67 6.89 -18.38
C VAL A 563 17.62 7.62 -17.05
N ARG A 564 17.69 8.94 -17.08
CA ARG A 564 17.65 9.78 -15.88
C ARG A 564 16.41 10.65 -15.90
N ALA A 565 15.76 10.80 -14.76
CA ALA A 565 14.66 11.71 -14.60
C ALA A 565 14.83 12.56 -13.34
N ARG A 566 14.08 13.67 -13.30
CA ARG A 566 14.04 14.58 -12.17
C ARG A 566 12.58 14.81 -11.77
N ASP A 567 12.32 14.80 -10.45
CA ASP A 567 11.01 14.98 -9.85
C ASP A 567 9.93 14.01 -10.40
N ALA A 568 10.36 12.83 -10.86
CA ALA A 568 9.52 11.78 -11.44
C ALA A 568 9.37 10.54 -10.54
N ASN A 569 10.01 10.52 -9.37
CA ASN A 569 10.03 9.36 -8.48
C ASN A 569 9.64 9.72 -7.04
N ALA A 570 8.86 8.84 -6.39
CA ALA A 570 8.36 9.05 -5.03
C ALA A 570 9.45 8.89 -3.95
N TYR A 571 10.56 8.22 -4.26
CA TYR A 571 11.67 7.97 -3.34
C TYR A 571 12.76 9.04 -3.41
N GLY A 572 12.79 9.88 -4.46
CA GLY A 572 13.87 10.83 -4.65
C GLY A 572 13.64 11.83 -5.79
N ARG A 573 14.27 13.01 -5.69
CA ARG A 573 14.22 14.05 -6.73
C ARG A 573 15.00 13.67 -7.97
N HIS A 574 16.01 12.84 -7.85
CA HIS A 574 16.81 12.36 -8.96
C HIS A 574 16.65 10.85 -9.06
N SER A 575 16.28 10.36 -10.24
CA SER A 575 16.22 8.92 -10.53
C SER A 575 17.15 8.54 -11.68
N ALA A 576 17.60 7.29 -11.65
CA ALA A 576 18.30 6.66 -12.74
C ALA A 576 17.81 5.23 -12.91
N THR A 577 17.51 4.87 -14.16
CA THR A 577 16.98 3.57 -14.55
C THR A 577 17.89 2.97 -15.61
N PRO A 578 18.58 1.84 -15.34
CA PRO A 578 19.34 1.15 -16.36
C PRO A 578 18.39 0.43 -17.33
N VAL A 579 18.69 0.49 -18.62
CA VAL A 579 17.87 -0.08 -19.68
C VAL A 579 18.72 -0.87 -20.68
N LEU A 580 18.10 -1.84 -21.35
CA LEU A 580 18.60 -2.47 -22.55
C LEU A 580 17.78 -2.00 -23.74
N GLU A 581 18.44 -1.66 -24.83
CA GLU A 581 17.81 -1.24 -26.08
C GLU A 581 18.29 -2.13 -27.23
N GLY A 582 17.47 -2.31 -28.26
CA GLY A 582 17.84 -3.09 -29.43
C GLY A 582 16.68 -3.28 -30.39
N ASN A 583 16.83 -4.27 -31.26
CA ASN A 583 15.74 -4.75 -32.12
C ASN A 583 15.18 -6.04 -31.54
N ALA A 584 13.87 -6.23 -31.66
CA ALA A 584 13.20 -7.41 -31.18
C ALA A 584 13.75 -8.67 -31.87
N ALA A 585 14.06 -9.67 -31.06
CA ALA A 585 14.30 -11.04 -31.47
C ALA A 585 13.11 -11.91 -31.04
N PRO A 586 12.91 -13.11 -31.63
CA PRO A 586 11.82 -14.01 -31.24
C PRO A 586 11.82 -14.34 -29.74
N LEU A 587 13.02 -14.34 -29.14
CA LEU A 587 13.24 -14.56 -27.72
C LEU A 587 14.24 -13.55 -27.17
N LEU A 588 13.89 -12.89 -26.07
CA LEU A 588 14.80 -12.06 -25.28
C LEU A 588 14.93 -12.67 -23.89
N VAL A 589 16.17 -12.80 -23.39
CA VAL A 589 16.42 -13.25 -22.02
C VAL A 589 17.23 -12.20 -21.29
N THR A 590 16.71 -11.73 -20.17
CA THR A 590 17.26 -10.61 -19.40
C THR A 590 17.42 -11.00 -17.94
N LEU A 591 18.58 -10.68 -17.37
CA LEU A 591 18.80 -10.68 -15.92
C LEU A 591 18.57 -9.28 -15.38
N VAL A 592 17.67 -9.15 -14.41
CA VAL A 592 17.34 -7.91 -13.71
C VAL A 592 17.66 -8.09 -12.22
N ILE A 593 18.33 -7.11 -11.64
CA ILE A 593 18.82 -7.16 -10.26
C ILE A 593 18.46 -5.86 -9.56
N LEU A 594 17.93 -5.98 -8.35
CA LEU A 594 17.95 -4.93 -7.34
C LEU A 594 18.67 -5.49 -6.14
N SER A 595 19.61 -4.79 -5.54
CA SER A 595 20.34 -5.27 -4.36
C SER A 595 20.81 -4.10 -3.49
N GLY A 596 20.79 -4.27 -2.17
CA GLY A 596 21.51 -3.38 -1.25
C GLY A 596 23.03 -3.62 -1.24
N ASP A 597 23.50 -4.74 -1.78
CA ASP A 597 24.92 -5.02 -1.97
C ASP A 597 25.44 -4.31 -3.25
N PRO A 598 26.33 -3.30 -3.13
CA PRO A 598 26.88 -2.58 -4.29
C PRO A 598 27.82 -3.44 -5.15
N HIS A 599 28.20 -4.63 -4.68
CA HIS A 599 29.04 -5.59 -5.36
C HIS A 599 28.27 -6.86 -5.78
N VAL A 600 26.93 -6.79 -5.80
CA VAL A 600 26.09 -7.92 -6.22
C VAL A 600 26.58 -8.50 -7.54
N SER A 601 26.94 -9.80 -7.52
CA SER A 601 27.46 -10.45 -8.71
C SER A 601 26.36 -10.67 -9.73
N TYR A 602 26.65 -10.31 -10.97
CA TYR A 602 25.96 -10.77 -12.17
C TYR A 602 26.87 -11.64 -13.05
N THR A 603 28.12 -11.85 -12.63
CA THR A 603 29.10 -12.66 -13.37
C THR A 603 28.75 -14.13 -13.21
N GLY A 604 28.80 -14.89 -14.31
CA GLY A 604 28.46 -16.32 -14.33
C GLY A 604 26.99 -16.60 -14.64
N ALA A 605 26.13 -15.56 -14.69
CA ALA A 605 24.80 -15.71 -15.24
C ALA A 605 24.84 -15.98 -16.75
N SER A 606 24.02 -16.92 -17.22
CA SER A 606 23.93 -17.26 -18.64
C SER A 606 22.56 -17.85 -18.98
N ALA A 607 22.14 -17.73 -20.23
CA ALA A 607 20.98 -18.43 -20.78
C ALA A 607 21.40 -19.19 -22.04
N ALA A 608 21.08 -20.48 -22.11
CA ALA A 608 21.15 -21.27 -23.34
C ALA A 608 19.74 -21.55 -23.83
N VAL A 609 19.52 -21.45 -25.13
CA VAL A 609 18.20 -21.61 -25.75
C VAL A 609 18.26 -22.84 -26.65
N ASP A 610 17.41 -23.81 -26.37
CA ASP A 610 17.30 -25.03 -27.17
C ASP A 610 16.42 -24.83 -28.40
N ILE A 611 16.49 -25.77 -29.34
CA ILE A 611 15.76 -25.73 -30.61
C ILE A 611 14.24 -25.71 -30.40
N ASP A 612 13.76 -26.34 -29.32
CA ASP A 612 12.33 -26.37 -28.97
C ASP A 612 11.85 -25.11 -28.24
N GLY A 613 12.75 -24.15 -27.98
CA GLY A 613 12.47 -22.89 -27.30
C GLY A 613 12.63 -22.93 -25.78
N THR A 614 13.03 -24.06 -25.21
CA THR A 614 13.36 -24.18 -23.78
C THR A 614 14.57 -23.31 -23.44
N VAL A 615 14.54 -22.64 -22.28
CA VAL A 615 15.65 -21.79 -21.82
C VAL A 615 16.30 -22.35 -20.57
N ASP A 616 17.57 -22.74 -20.69
CA ASP A 616 18.42 -23.13 -19.57
C ASP A 616 19.06 -21.90 -18.95
N VAL A 617 18.53 -21.47 -17.81
CA VAL A 617 19.03 -20.34 -17.04
C VAL A 617 20.05 -20.84 -16.00
N ARG A 618 21.19 -20.17 -15.94
CA ARG A 618 22.17 -20.29 -14.84
C ARG A 618 22.27 -18.95 -14.12
N PHE A 619 22.04 -18.94 -12.81
CA PHE A 619 22.26 -17.79 -11.94
C PHE A 619 23.74 -17.62 -11.56
N PRO A 620 24.15 -16.44 -11.08
CA PRO A 620 25.55 -16.17 -10.71
C PRO A 620 26.17 -17.13 -9.68
N ASP A 621 25.35 -17.68 -8.78
CA ASP A 621 25.79 -18.68 -7.79
C ASP A 621 25.91 -20.11 -8.36
N GLY A 622 25.51 -20.32 -9.62
CA GLY A 622 25.51 -21.61 -10.28
C GLY A 622 24.18 -22.37 -10.22
N THR A 623 23.18 -21.85 -9.50
CA THR A 623 21.81 -22.40 -9.50
C THR A 623 21.26 -22.41 -10.93
N ARG A 624 20.53 -23.46 -11.30
CA ARG A 624 19.96 -23.63 -12.65
C ARG A 624 18.45 -23.78 -12.62
N GLU A 625 17.79 -23.26 -13.65
CA GLU A 625 16.35 -23.35 -13.88
C GLU A 625 16.08 -23.57 -15.37
N HIS A 626 15.10 -24.43 -15.68
CA HIS A 626 14.66 -24.73 -17.05
C HIS A 626 13.32 -24.03 -17.31
N VAL A 627 13.27 -23.04 -18.20
CA VAL A 627 12.10 -22.18 -18.44
C VAL A 627 11.38 -22.53 -19.71
#